data_AF-A0A8S3TRY3-F1
#
_entry.id   AF-A0A8S3TRY3-F1
#
_cell.length_a   1.000
_cell.length_b   1.000
_cell.length_c   1.000
_cell.angle_alpha   90.00
_cell.angle_beta   90.00
_cell.angle_gamma   90.00
#
_symmetry.space_group_name_H-M   'P 1'
#
loop_
_entity.id
_entity.type
_entity.pdbx_description
1 polymer ?
#
loop_
_entity_poly.entity_id
_entity_poly.type
_entity_poly.pdbx_seq_one_letter_code
_entity_poly.pdbx_strand_id
1 'polypeptide(L)'
;MFLTSSLHVFSVKSLLPAELLKEATNKALKELNVSFIETVLLALPEFEDEDDLTLDVIKPYWTCLEELVDSEAVLSLGIADLNKSLLEQLYNWARVKPHINQVNLESCCVMPKDLVEYAKDNDIQLLTHNDPRDILPTKSFQELISTNTTEKDGEGWDPLWVLRYSVLVKCRGIIKTKGYIMKGYRDTKKRK
;
A
#
# COMPACT_ATOMS: atom_id res chain seq x y z
N MET A 1 -18.68 17.13 -9.35
CA MET A 1 -18.44 15.73 -9.78
C MET A 1 -17.70 15.05 -8.64
N PHE A 2 -18.31 14.11 -7.94
CA PHE A 2 -17.66 13.40 -6.83
C PHE A 2 -16.68 12.37 -7.41
N LEU A 3 -15.40 12.73 -7.41
CA LEU A 3 -14.30 11.81 -7.73
C LEU A 3 -13.90 11.12 -6.45
N THR A 4 -13.69 9.81 -6.53
CA THR A 4 -13.28 9.00 -5.40
C THR A 4 -12.00 8.31 -5.77
N SER A 5 -10.95 8.62 -5.02
CA SER A 5 -9.61 8.11 -5.26
C SER A 5 -9.35 7.00 -4.26
N SER A 6 -9.16 5.78 -4.73
CA SER A 6 -8.60 4.70 -3.93
C SER A 6 -7.10 4.63 -4.18
N LEU A 7 -6.35 4.65 -3.09
CA LEU A 7 -4.91 4.58 -3.09
C LEU A 7 -4.50 3.26 -2.45
N HIS A 8 -3.79 2.43 -3.20
CA HIS A 8 -3.09 1.29 -2.62
C HIS A 8 -1.64 1.70 -2.46
N VAL A 9 -1.20 1.84 -1.22
CA VAL A 9 0.19 2.12 -0.91
C VAL A 9 0.88 0.78 -0.70
N PHE A 10 1.74 0.41 -1.64
CA PHE A 10 2.55 -0.79 -1.53
C PHE A 10 3.90 -0.46 -0.91
N SER A 11 4.21 -1.11 0.21
CA SER A 11 5.56 -1.13 0.74
C SER A 11 6.34 -2.22 -0.02
N VAL A 12 7.40 -1.83 -0.71
CA VAL A 12 7.93 -2.64 -1.83
C VAL A 12 9.06 -3.57 -1.42
N LYS A 13 9.74 -3.35 -0.29
CA LYS A 13 10.89 -4.24 -0.01
C LYS A 13 11.46 -4.29 1.39
N SER A 14 11.20 -3.30 2.23
CA SER A 14 11.73 -3.28 3.58
C SER A 14 10.78 -2.55 4.50
N LEU A 15 10.93 -2.77 5.80
CA LEU A 15 10.27 -1.96 6.81
C LEU A 15 10.80 -0.52 6.73
N LEU A 16 10.11 0.26 5.92
CA LEU A 16 10.38 1.66 5.71
C LEU A 16 9.95 2.48 6.94
N PRO A 17 10.59 3.62 7.21
CA PRO A 17 10.07 4.55 8.20
C PRO A 17 8.63 4.94 7.86
N ALA A 18 7.75 4.94 8.86
CA ALA A 18 6.34 5.27 8.68
C ALA A 18 6.12 6.65 8.02
N GLU A 19 7.06 7.59 8.21
CA GLU A 19 7.07 8.91 7.57
C GLU A 19 7.04 8.86 6.03
N LEU A 20 7.53 7.78 5.42
CA LEU A 20 7.44 7.62 3.96
C LEU A 20 6.00 7.42 3.48
N LEU A 21 5.07 6.95 4.33
CA LEU A 21 3.65 6.89 4.01
C LEU A 21 3.05 8.29 3.87
N LYS A 22 3.39 9.22 4.77
CA LYS A 22 2.99 10.63 4.65
C LYS A 22 3.55 11.24 3.38
N GLU A 23 4.81 10.98 3.07
CA GLU A 23 5.42 11.48 1.83
C GLU A 23 4.70 10.94 0.59
N ALA A 24 4.49 9.62 0.52
CA ALA A 24 3.82 8.96 -0.60
C ALA A 24 2.38 9.46 -0.79
N THR A 25 1.64 9.60 0.30
CA THR A 25 0.25 10.12 0.29
C THR A 25 0.23 11.58 -0.19
N ASN A 26 1.10 12.43 0.34
CA ASN A 26 1.21 13.83 -0.10
C ASN A 26 1.62 13.95 -1.57
N LYS A 27 2.47 13.05 -2.07
CA LYS A 27 2.80 12.99 -3.50
C LYS A 27 1.59 12.60 -4.33
N ALA A 28 0.82 11.59 -3.92
CA ALA A 28 -0.40 11.21 -4.63
C ALA A 28 -1.44 12.33 -4.66
N LEU A 29 -1.66 13.05 -3.56
CA LEU A 29 -2.57 14.21 -3.53
C LEU A 29 -2.17 15.28 -4.56
N LYS A 30 -0.87 15.57 -4.65
CA LYS A 30 -0.32 16.56 -5.59
C LYS A 30 -0.41 16.11 -7.04
N GLU A 31 0.03 14.89 -7.35
CA GLU A 31 0.03 14.35 -8.72
C GLU A 31 -1.40 14.17 -9.27
N LEU A 32 -2.34 13.75 -8.41
CA LEU A 32 -3.74 13.59 -8.79
C LEU A 32 -4.54 14.89 -8.75
N ASN A 33 -3.96 15.96 -8.20
CA ASN A 33 -4.61 17.25 -7.97
C ASN A 33 -5.95 17.11 -7.25
N VAL A 34 -5.95 16.37 -6.13
CA VAL A 34 -7.12 16.13 -5.28
C VAL A 34 -6.85 16.62 -3.85
N SER A 35 -7.90 17.09 -3.18
CA SER A 35 -7.80 17.61 -1.81
C SER A 35 -7.68 16.51 -0.76
N PHE A 36 -8.25 15.33 -1.05
CA PHE A 36 -8.25 14.17 -0.16
C PHE A 36 -8.25 12.88 -0.98
N ILE A 37 -7.84 11.79 -0.34
CA ILE A 37 -7.95 10.42 -0.82
C ILE A 37 -9.07 9.74 -0.04
N GLU A 38 -9.93 8.98 -0.72
CA GLU A 38 -11.03 8.33 -0.03
C GLU A 38 -10.54 7.16 0.81
N THR A 39 -9.72 6.28 0.22
CA THR A 39 -9.22 5.09 0.92
C THR A 39 -7.74 4.91 0.67
N VAL A 40 -6.99 4.69 1.75
CA VAL A 40 -5.60 4.24 1.69
C VAL A 40 -5.51 2.81 2.18
N LEU A 41 -4.97 1.92 1.34
CA LEU A 41 -4.68 0.54 1.72
C LEU A 41 -3.18 0.39 1.97
N LEU A 42 -2.84 -0.07 3.17
CA LEU A 42 -1.47 -0.43 3.54
C LEU A 42 -1.18 -1.86 3.07
N ALA A 43 -0.23 -2.02 2.16
CA ALA A 43 0.36 -3.34 1.87
C ALA A 43 1.77 -3.38 2.43
N LEU A 44 2.04 -4.35 3.30
CA LEU A 44 3.33 -4.59 3.93
C LEU A 44 4.16 -5.53 3.04
N PRO A 45 5.51 -5.47 3.11
CA PRO A 45 6.33 -6.43 2.39
C PRO A 45 6.06 -7.84 2.93
N GLU A 46 6.21 -8.86 2.08
CA GLU A 46 6.23 -10.25 2.56
C GLU A 46 7.44 -10.47 3.47
N PHE A 47 7.21 -11.19 4.56
CA PHE A 47 8.25 -11.69 5.45
C PHE A 47 8.59 -13.13 5.07
N GLU A 48 9.83 -13.56 5.33
CA GLU A 48 10.25 -14.94 5.05
C GLU A 48 9.43 -15.94 5.89
N ASP A 49 9.10 -15.56 7.13
CA ASP A 49 8.19 -16.28 8.01
C ASP A 49 6.93 -15.44 8.27
N GLU A 50 5.73 -16.04 8.13
CA GLU A 50 4.46 -15.35 8.43
C GLU A 50 4.39 -14.85 9.88
N ASP A 51 5.14 -15.48 10.80
CA ASP A 51 5.25 -15.11 12.21
C ASP A 51 6.05 -13.82 12.46
N ASP A 52 6.84 -13.35 11.50
CA ASP A 52 7.58 -12.08 11.62
C ASP A 52 6.64 -10.87 11.53
N LEU A 53 5.50 -11.03 10.85
CA LEU A 53 4.49 -9.99 10.76
C LEU A 53 3.69 -9.95 12.07
N THR A 54 4.07 -9.03 12.95
CA THR A 54 3.42 -8.81 14.25
C THR A 54 2.73 -7.46 14.32
N LEU A 55 1.82 -7.29 15.28
CA LEU A 55 1.12 -6.02 15.48
C LEU A 55 2.10 -4.86 15.72
N ASP A 56 3.21 -5.10 16.42
CA ASP A 56 4.21 -4.08 16.73
C ASP A 56 4.90 -3.52 15.48
N VAL A 57 4.99 -4.32 14.42
CA VAL A 57 5.47 -3.88 13.11
C VAL A 57 4.43 -2.97 12.44
N ILE A 58 3.13 -3.24 12.59
CA ILE A 58 2.03 -2.49 11.96
C ILE A 58 1.76 -1.17 12.67
N LYS A 59 1.81 -1.13 14.00
CA LYS A 59 1.52 0.04 14.84
C LYS A 59 2.13 1.36 14.34
N PRO A 60 3.44 1.46 14.03
CA PRO A 60 4.02 2.73 13.57
C PRO A 60 3.42 3.21 12.24
N TYR A 61 3.16 2.29 11.30
CA TYR A 61 2.51 2.64 10.03
C TYR A 61 1.06 3.05 10.24
N TRP A 62 0.32 2.31 11.06
CA TRP A 62 -1.08 2.60 11.32
C TRP A 62 -1.26 3.93 12.05
N THR A 63 -0.41 4.24 13.03
CA THR A 63 -0.39 5.55 13.71
C THR A 63 -0.16 6.69 12.70
N CYS A 64 0.74 6.49 11.75
CA CYS A 64 0.99 7.47 10.68
C CYS A 64 -0.22 7.64 9.75
N LEU A 65 -0.94 6.56 9.43
CA LEU A 65 -2.18 6.61 8.66
C LEU A 65 -3.32 7.29 9.45
N GLU A 66 -3.40 7.06 10.74
CA GLU A 66 -4.35 7.72 11.64
C GLU A 66 -4.15 9.25 11.66
N GLU A 67 -2.91 9.73 11.67
CA GLU A 67 -2.60 11.16 11.54
C GLU A 67 -3.02 11.73 10.16
N LEU A 68 -2.94 10.93 9.10
CA LEU A 68 -3.43 11.33 7.77
C LEU A 68 -4.95 11.43 7.73
N VAL A 69 -5.66 10.66 8.56
CA VAL A 69 -7.11 10.79 8.74
C VAL A 69 -7.45 12.03 9.57
N ASP A 70 -6.71 12.29 10.64
CA ASP A 70 -6.93 13.47 11.50
C ASP A 70 -6.68 14.79 10.75
N SER A 71 -5.79 14.77 9.75
CA SER A 71 -5.53 15.92 8.87
C SER A 71 -6.50 16.02 7.68
N GLU A 72 -7.54 15.17 7.62
CA GLU A 72 -8.55 15.09 6.55
C GLU A 72 -7.95 14.79 5.16
N ALA A 73 -6.68 14.38 5.09
CA ALA A 73 -6.01 13.99 3.85
C ALA A 73 -6.52 12.65 3.32
N VAL A 74 -6.97 11.78 4.24
CA VAL A 74 -7.50 10.44 3.96
C VAL A 74 -8.82 10.25 4.70
N LEU A 75 -9.85 9.70 4.05
CA LEU A 75 -11.15 9.48 4.71
C LEU A 75 -11.27 8.12 5.39
N SER A 76 -10.69 7.08 4.81
CA SER A 76 -10.80 5.71 5.29
C SER A 76 -9.49 4.94 5.11
N LEU A 77 -9.27 3.97 5.98
CA LEU A 77 -8.06 3.15 5.99
C LEU A 77 -8.42 1.69 5.72
N GLY A 78 -7.48 0.99 5.12
CA GLY A 78 -7.52 -0.45 5.02
C GLY A 78 -6.12 -1.03 4.94
N ILE A 79 -6.08 -2.34 4.86
CA ILE A 79 -4.83 -3.11 4.88
C ILE A 79 -4.93 -4.26 3.89
N ALA A 80 -3.79 -4.80 3.48
CA ALA A 80 -3.71 -5.98 2.63
C ALA A 80 -3.03 -7.12 3.35
N ASP A 81 -3.43 -8.33 2.99
CA ASP A 81 -2.87 -9.63 3.35
C ASP A 81 -2.79 -9.90 4.87
N LEU A 82 -3.71 -9.35 5.66
CA LEU A 82 -3.85 -9.74 7.06
C LEU A 82 -4.69 -11.00 7.24
N ASN A 83 -4.15 -11.93 8.03
CA ASN A 83 -4.91 -13.05 8.58
C ASN A 83 -5.89 -12.58 9.68
N LYS A 84 -6.81 -13.46 10.08
CA LYS A 84 -7.84 -13.14 11.09
C LYS A 84 -7.23 -12.67 12.41
N SER A 85 -6.26 -13.41 12.94
CA SER A 85 -5.67 -13.13 14.26
C SER A 85 -5.07 -11.72 14.33
N LEU A 86 -4.31 -11.36 13.29
CA LEU A 86 -3.64 -10.06 13.25
C LEU A 86 -4.60 -8.93 12.88
N LEU A 87 -5.58 -9.18 12.01
CA LEU A 87 -6.65 -8.24 11.72
C LEU A 87 -7.44 -7.91 13.00
N GLU A 88 -7.77 -8.91 13.81
CA GLU A 88 -8.47 -8.73 15.07
C GLU A 88 -7.65 -7.93 16.09
N GLN A 89 -6.36 -8.25 16.21
CA GLN A 89 -5.43 -7.49 17.06
C GLN A 89 -5.32 -6.02 16.63
N LEU A 90 -5.16 -5.77 15.32
CA LEU A 90 -5.11 -4.43 14.76
C LEU A 90 -6.44 -3.69 14.98
N TYR A 91 -7.55 -4.34 14.67
CA TYR A 91 -8.88 -3.77 14.84
C TYR A 91 -9.15 -3.40 16.29
N ASN A 92 -8.76 -4.23 17.26
CA ASN A 92 -8.95 -3.92 18.68
C ASN A 92 -8.05 -2.77 19.16
N TRP A 93 -6.80 -2.71 18.70
CA TRP A 93 -5.84 -1.69 19.12
C TRP A 93 -6.06 -0.32 18.44
N ALA A 94 -6.39 -0.30 17.15
CA ALA A 94 -6.46 0.91 16.35
C ALA A 94 -7.60 1.87 16.79
N ARG A 95 -7.36 3.17 16.73
CA ARG A 95 -8.39 4.20 16.93
C ARG A 95 -9.23 4.35 15.66
N VAL A 96 -8.58 4.46 14.50
CA VAL A 96 -9.26 4.42 13.20
C VAL A 96 -9.26 2.98 12.71
N LYS A 97 -10.44 2.36 12.66
CA LYS A 97 -10.56 0.94 12.31
C LYS A 97 -10.29 0.71 10.82
N PRO A 98 -9.64 -0.40 10.44
CA PRO A 98 -9.53 -0.79 9.03
C PRO A 98 -10.94 -1.10 8.50
N HIS A 99 -11.36 -0.38 7.47
CA HIS A 99 -12.65 -0.62 6.80
C HIS A 99 -12.52 -1.65 5.67
N ILE A 100 -11.31 -1.88 5.17
CA ILE A 100 -11.03 -2.83 4.10
C ILE A 100 -9.86 -3.73 4.52
N ASN A 101 -10.00 -5.03 4.27
CA ASN A 101 -8.88 -5.97 4.23
C ASN A 101 -8.82 -6.62 2.84
N GLN A 102 -7.71 -6.43 2.15
CA GLN A 102 -7.45 -7.05 0.85
C GLN A 102 -6.76 -8.39 1.02
N VAL A 103 -7.19 -9.40 0.27
CA VAL A 103 -6.62 -10.75 0.33
C VAL A 103 -6.12 -11.15 -1.04
N ASN A 104 -4.86 -11.58 -1.12
CA ASN A 104 -4.26 -12.07 -2.34
C ASN A 104 -4.84 -13.43 -2.74
N LEU A 105 -5.42 -13.50 -3.93
CA LEU A 105 -6.03 -14.73 -4.47
C LEU A 105 -5.01 -15.79 -4.88
N GLU A 106 -3.75 -15.42 -5.12
CA GLU A 106 -2.68 -16.40 -5.39
C GLU A 106 -2.43 -17.31 -4.19
N SER A 107 -2.76 -16.85 -2.98
CA SER A 107 -2.51 -17.57 -1.73
C SER A 107 -3.66 -18.49 -1.30
N CYS A 108 -4.87 -18.39 -1.88
CA CYS A 108 -5.93 -19.38 -1.64
C CYS A 108 -7.15 -19.20 -2.58
N CYS A 109 -7.58 -20.26 -3.28
CA CYS A 109 -8.83 -20.28 -4.07
C CYS A 109 -10.10 -20.16 -3.19
N VAL A 110 -9.97 -20.25 -1.86
CA VAL A 110 -11.07 -20.19 -0.89
C VAL A 110 -10.66 -19.34 0.29
N MET A 111 -11.36 -18.22 0.51
CA MET A 111 -11.13 -17.35 1.65
C MET A 111 -11.45 -18.10 2.97
N PRO A 112 -10.59 -18.01 4.01
CA PRO A 112 -10.85 -18.65 5.30
C PRO A 112 -12.20 -18.20 5.88
N LYS A 113 -13.06 -19.16 6.24
CA LYS A 113 -14.43 -18.87 6.70
C LYS A 113 -14.45 -17.99 7.96
N ASP A 114 -13.50 -18.22 8.85
CA ASP A 114 -13.32 -17.49 10.09
C ASP A 114 -12.95 -16.02 9.85
N LEU A 115 -12.14 -15.73 8.83
CA LEU A 115 -11.83 -14.36 8.40
C LEU A 115 -13.07 -13.68 7.82
N VAL A 116 -13.85 -14.40 6.99
CA VAL A 116 -15.09 -13.89 6.39
C VAL A 116 -16.13 -13.55 7.46
N GLU A 117 -16.34 -14.43 8.43
CA GLU A 117 -17.25 -14.20 9.55
C GLU A 117 -16.82 -12.99 10.38
N TYR A 118 -15.54 -12.93 10.78
CA TYR A 118 -15.04 -11.80 11.55
C TYR A 118 -15.17 -10.46 10.82
N ALA A 119 -14.82 -10.43 9.53
CA ALA A 119 -14.93 -9.23 8.73
C ALA A 119 -16.38 -8.78 8.58
N LYS A 120 -17.31 -9.73 8.36
CA LYS A 120 -18.74 -9.44 8.27
C LYS A 120 -19.31 -8.88 9.58
N ASP A 121 -18.92 -9.46 10.72
CA ASP A 121 -19.40 -9.03 12.04
C ASP A 121 -18.90 -7.64 12.43
N ASN A 122 -17.74 -7.22 11.90
CA ASN A 122 -17.11 -5.93 12.18
C ASN A 122 -17.26 -4.90 11.04
N ASP A 123 -18.11 -5.18 10.04
CA ASP A 123 -18.31 -4.33 8.85
C ASP A 123 -17.01 -3.98 8.10
N ILE A 124 -16.10 -4.95 8.03
CA ILE A 124 -14.85 -4.88 7.27
C ILE A 124 -15.11 -5.48 5.89
N GLN A 125 -14.87 -4.69 4.85
CA GLN A 125 -14.99 -5.15 3.48
C GLN A 125 -13.78 -6.00 3.09
N LEU A 126 -14.03 -7.27 2.74
CA LEU A 126 -13.02 -8.14 2.16
C LEU A 126 -12.99 -7.96 0.65
N LEU A 127 -11.84 -7.51 0.13
CA LEU A 127 -11.60 -7.36 -1.29
C LEU A 127 -10.50 -8.33 -1.73
N THR A 128 -10.49 -8.67 -3.02
CA THR A 128 -9.47 -9.55 -3.60
C THR A 128 -8.54 -8.76 -4.50
N HIS A 129 -7.27 -9.14 -4.51
CA HIS A 129 -6.28 -8.63 -5.46
C HIS A 129 -5.39 -9.77 -5.98
N ASN A 130 -4.69 -9.50 -7.06
CA ASN A 130 -3.71 -10.40 -7.69
C ASN A 130 -2.42 -9.63 -7.94
N ASP A 131 -2.00 -8.87 -6.93
CA ASP A 131 -0.82 -8.04 -7.04
C ASP A 131 0.42 -8.92 -6.90
N PRO A 132 1.46 -8.68 -7.72
CA PRO A 132 2.69 -9.44 -7.60
C PRO A 132 3.36 -9.13 -6.26
N ARG A 133 4.00 -10.15 -5.69
CA ARG A 133 4.68 -10.08 -4.39
C ARG A 133 5.73 -8.97 -4.31
N ASP A 134 6.51 -8.80 -5.38
CA ASP A 134 7.42 -7.67 -5.58
C ASP A 134 6.95 -6.88 -6.82
N ILE A 135 6.25 -5.76 -6.59
CA ILE A 135 5.70 -4.90 -7.67
C ILE A 135 6.81 -4.31 -8.54
N LEU A 136 7.99 -4.03 -7.96
CA LEU A 136 9.08 -3.42 -8.70
C LEU A 136 10.42 -3.99 -8.22
N PRO A 137 10.84 -5.13 -8.78
CA PRO A 137 12.12 -5.72 -8.45
C PRO A 137 13.28 -4.78 -8.77
N THR A 138 14.27 -4.72 -7.88
CA THR A 138 15.44 -3.85 -8.00
C THR A 138 16.17 -4.08 -9.32
N LYS A 139 16.27 -5.34 -9.75
CA LYS A 139 16.88 -5.70 -11.04
C LYS A 139 16.12 -5.08 -12.21
N SER A 140 14.79 -5.29 -12.26
CA SER A 140 13.93 -4.70 -13.28
C SER A 140 13.99 -3.18 -13.27
N PHE A 141 14.09 -2.56 -12.09
CA PHE A 141 14.21 -1.10 -11.97
C PHE A 141 15.55 -0.59 -12.53
N GLN A 142 16.66 -1.24 -12.19
CA GLN A 142 17.99 -0.89 -12.70
C GLN A 142 18.09 -1.11 -14.21
N GLU A 143 17.53 -2.22 -14.73
CA GLU A 143 17.44 -2.51 -16.16
C GLU A 143 16.61 -1.47 -16.92
N LEU A 144 15.50 -1.01 -16.33
CA LEU A 144 14.66 0.01 -16.93
C LEU A 144 15.41 1.35 -17.03
N ILE A 145 16.17 1.71 -16.00
CA ILE A 145 16.98 2.94 -16.04
C ILE A 145 18.13 2.81 -17.03
N SER A 146 18.85 1.69 -17.04
CA SER A 146 19.97 1.48 -17.96
C SER A 146 19.52 1.51 -19.43
N THR A 147 18.34 0.97 -19.73
CA THR A 147 17.76 0.99 -21.08
C THR A 147 17.42 2.40 -21.58
N ASN A 148 17.01 3.30 -20.68
CA ASN A 148 16.60 4.67 -21.03
C ASN A 148 17.72 5.70 -20.81
N THR A 149 18.86 5.30 -20.25
CA THR A 149 20.01 6.18 -19.96
C THR A 149 21.33 5.50 -20.36
N THR A 150 22.34 5.46 -19.49
CA THR A 150 23.58 4.69 -19.69
C THR A 150 23.64 3.55 -18.68
N GLU A 151 24.35 2.45 -18.99
CA GLU A 151 24.49 1.31 -18.07
C GLU A 151 25.03 1.74 -16.69
N LYS A 152 26.02 2.64 -16.67
CA LYS A 152 26.59 3.20 -15.44
C LYS A 152 25.61 4.08 -14.65
N ASP A 153 24.60 4.62 -15.33
CA ASP A 153 23.56 5.42 -14.69
C ASP A 153 22.40 4.58 -14.11
N GLY A 154 22.24 3.35 -14.59
CA GLY A 154 21.32 2.35 -14.01
C GLY A 154 21.82 1.70 -12.73
N GLU A 155 23.13 1.73 -12.47
CA GLU A 155 23.71 1.13 -11.25
C GLU A 155 23.43 1.94 -9.98
N GLY A 156 23.20 1.21 -8.88
CA GLY A 156 23.05 1.77 -7.53
C GLY A 156 21.67 2.34 -7.24
N TRP A 157 20.68 2.12 -8.11
CA TRP A 157 19.29 2.48 -7.86
C TRP A 157 18.54 1.40 -7.09
N ASP A 158 17.80 1.82 -6.07
CA ASP A 158 16.94 0.98 -5.25
C ASP A 158 15.56 1.64 -5.12
N PRO A 159 14.44 0.90 -5.36
CA PRO A 159 13.11 1.44 -5.12
C PRO A 159 12.86 1.56 -3.62
N LEU A 160 12.38 2.72 -3.17
CA LEU A 160 11.96 2.94 -1.79
C LEU A 160 10.51 2.47 -1.60
N TRP A 161 9.58 3.10 -2.30
CA TRP A 161 8.15 2.75 -2.24
C TRP A 161 7.51 2.88 -3.62
N VAL A 162 6.44 2.12 -3.83
CA VAL A 162 5.59 2.16 -5.01
C VAL A 162 4.15 2.27 -4.53
N LEU A 163 3.42 3.18 -5.11
CA LEU A 163 2.05 3.47 -4.79
C LEU A 163 1.25 3.26 -6.06
N ARG A 164 0.19 2.48 -5.98
CA ARG A 164 -0.78 2.32 -7.06
C ARG A 164 -2.00 3.15 -6.72
N TYR A 165 -2.47 3.94 -7.66
CA TYR A 165 -3.70 4.70 -7.48
C TYR A 165 -4.73 4.29 -8.51
N SER A 166 -5.99 4.40 -8.12
CA SER A 166 -7.15 4.27 -8.99
C SER A 166 -8.13 5.40 -8.68
N VAL A 167 -8.43 6.21 -9.69
CA VAL A 167 -9.42 7.29 -9.59
C VAL A 167 -10.71 6.82 -10.25
N LEU A 168 -11.77 6.73 -9.46
CA LEU A 168 -13.10 6.30 -9.89
C LEU A 168 -14.09 7.47 -9.90
N VAL A 169 -14.99 7.47 -10.88
CA VAL A 169 -16.16 8.35 -10.92
C VAL A 169 -17.36 7.59 -10.39
N LYS A 170 -17.66 7.72 -9.09
CA LYS A 170 -18.71 6.93 -8.39
C LYS A 170 -20.06 6.93 -9.11
N CYS A 171 -20.51 8.10 -9.56
CA CYS A 171 -21.83 8.23 -10.19
C CYS A 171 -21.99 7.42 -11.49
N ARG A 172 -20.89 6.88 -12.05
CA ARG A 172 -20.90 6.10 -13.29
C ARG A 172 -20.20 4.74 -13.15
N GLY A 173 -19.59 4.45 -12.00
CA GLY A 173 -18.73 3.27 -11.84
C GLY A 173 -17.53 3.22 -12.79
N ILE A 174 -17.12 4.37 -13.36
CA ILE A 174 -16.06 4.43 -14.37
C ILE A 174 -14.72 4.69 -13.69
N ILE A 175 -13.73 3.86 -14.02
CA ILE A 175 -12.33 4.13 -13.72
C ILE A 175 -11.86 5.24 -14.66
N LYS A 176 -11.58 6.41 -14.11
CA LYS A 176 -11.04 7.55 -14.86
C LYS A 176 -9.56 7.37 -15.15
N THR A 177 -8.79 6.94 -14.15
CA THR A 177 -7.33 6.81 -14.25
C THR A 177 -6.84 5.75 -13.30
N LYS A 178 -5.84 4.99 -13.75
CA LYS A 178 -5.04 4.09 -12.91
C LYS A 178 -3.57 4.33 -13.22
N GLY A 179 -2.72 4.17 -12.23
CA GLY A 179 -1.29 4.31 -12.45
C GLY A 179 -0.49 3.98 -11.21
N TYR A 180 0.82 4.17 -11.34
CA TYR A 180 1.79 3.96 -10.28
C TYR A 180 2.60 5.24 -10.08
N ILE A 181 2.93 5.55 -8.83
CA ILE A 181 3.89 6.56 -8.43
C ILE A 181 4.95 5.82 -7.64
N MET A 182 6.21 6.11 -7.87
CA MET A 182 7.28 5.45 -7.13
C MET A 182 8.36 6.45 -6.75
N LYS A 183 9.08 6.14 -5.68
CA LYS A 183 10.28 6.87 -5.28
C LYS A 183 11.46 5.93 -5.28
N GLY A 184 12.51 6.29 -6.01
CA GLY A 184 13.77 5.56 -6.04
C GLY A 184 14.85 6.36 -5.32
N TYR A 185 15.82 5.65 -4.75
CA TYR A 185 17.03 6.22 -4.19
C TYR A 185 18.23 5.69 -4.97
N ARG A 186 19.22 6.54 -5.24
CA ARG A 186 20.49 6.13 -5.85
C ARG A 186 21.61 6.26 -4.84
N ASP A 187 22.26 5.15 -4.51
CA ASP A 187 23.48 5.17 -3.70
C ASP A 187 24.69 5.54 -4.57
N THR A 188 25.12 6.80 -4.47
CA THR A 188 26.27 7.31 -5.22
C THR A 188 27.61 6.73 -4.77
N LYS A 189 27.66 6.01 -3.64
CA LYS A 189 28.90 5.38 -3.13
C LYS A 189 29.20 4.02 -3.78
N LYS A 190 28.22 3.41 -4.45
CA LYS A 190 28.40 2.16 -5.23
C LYS A 190 29.05 2.38 -6.61
N ARG A 191 29.43 3.63 -6.92
CA ARG A 191 30.12 4.01 -8.17
C ARG A 191 31.56 3.47 -8.12
N LYS A 192 31.76 2.22 -8.55
CA LYS A 192 33.09 1.68 -8.84
C LYS A 192 33.54 2.06 -10.24
#